data_AF-A0AAU6H9B7-F1
#
_entry.id   AF-A0AAU6H9B7-F1
#
_cell.length_a   1.000
_cell.length_b   1.000
_cell.length_c   1.000
_cell.angle_alpha   90.00
_cell.angle_beta   90.00
_cell.angle_gamma   90.00
#
_symmetry.space_group_name_H-M   'P 1'
#
loop_
_entity.id
_entity.type
_entity.pdbx_description
1 polymer ?
#
loop_
_entity_poly.entity_id
_entity_poly.type
_entity_poly.pdbx_seq_one_letter_code
_entity_poly.pdbx_strand_id
1 'polypeptide(L)' 'MDENHQPIFYTEEWYGTSSGDIVVFQDHHFGHQKPGEPGYQGPHVHVRPFENTRNGQIPGTEEHYYYDKSLG' A
#
# COMPACT_ATOMS: atom_id res chain seq x y z
N MET A 1 -2.34 -1.52 13.13
CA MET A 1 -1.57 -1.06 14.30
C MET A 1 -0.90 -2.28 14.90
N ASP A 2 0.29 -2.14 15.47
CA ASP A 2 0.93 -3.22 16.22
C ASP A 2 0.19 -3.49 17.55
N GLU A 3 0.68 -4.45 18.33
CA GLU A 3 0.12 -4.79 19.65
C GLU A 3 0.11 -3.60 20.63
N ASN A 4 0.93 -2.59 20.38
CA ASN A 4 1.05 -1.36 21.16
C ASN A 4 0.25 -0.19 20.56
N HIS A 5 -0.68 -0.47 19.66
CA HIS A 5 -1.51 0.51 18.95
C HIS A 5 -0.72 1.53 18.13
N GLN A 6 0.54 1.21 17.77
CA GLN A 6 1.35 2.06 16.91
C GLN A 6 1.05 1.79 15.43
N PRO A 7 1.15 2.80 14.56
CA PRO A 7 1.05 2.59 13.12
C PRO A 7 2.07 1.56 12.65
N ILE A 8 1.61 0.58 11.86
CA ILE A 8 2.52 -0.30 11.14
C ILE A 8 2.99 0.50 9.95
N PHE A 9 4.30 0.74 9.87
CA PHE A 9 4.94 1.29 8.69
C PHE A 9 5.35 0.15 7.79
N TYR A 10 5.06 0.33 6.51
CA TYR A 10 5.39 -0.63 5.47
C TYR A 10 6.54 -0.09 4.64
N THR A 11 7.23 -0.98 3.92
CA THR A 11 8.29 -0.56 3.01
C THR A 11 7.70 0.38 1.97
N GLU A 12 8.33 1.54 1.78
CA GLU A 12 7.96 2.50 0.75
C GLU A 12 9.08 2.59 -0.29
N GLU A 13 8.70 2.46 -1.55
CA GLU A 13 9.57 2.73 -2.70
C GLU A 13 9.09 4.01 -3.39
N TRP A 14 10.02 4.95 -3.63
CA TRP A 14 9.69 6.26 -4.18
C TRP A 14 10.23 6.38 -5.60
N TYR A 15 9.34 6.68 -6.54
CA TYR A 15 9.65 6.75 -7.96
C TYR A 15 9.38 8.16 -8.50
N GLY A 16 10.44 8.81 -8.99
CA GLY A 16 10.34 10.09 -9.69
C GLY A 16 9.88 9.90 -11.13
N THR A 17 8.81 10.58 -11.53
CA THR A 17 8.31 10.57 -12.91
C THR A 17 9.04 11.61 -13.77
N SER A 18 8.91 11.50 -15.09
CA SER A 18 9.43 12.51 -16.03
C SER A 18 8.72 13.86 -15.93
N SER A 19 7.52 13.92 -15.35
CA SER A 19 6.81 15.17 -15.05
C SER A 19 7.33 15.88 -13.80
N GLY A 20 8.19 15.22 -13.01
CA GLY A 20 8.73 15.75 -11.75
C GLY A 20 7.91 15.36 -10.52
N ASP A 21 6.85 14.58 -10.69
CA ASP A 21 6.05 14.04 -9.58
C ASP A 21 6.77 12.86 -8.91
N ILE A 22 6.42 12.59 -7.65
CA ILE A 22 6.89 11.38 -6.95
C ILE A 22 5.68 10.50 -6.65
N VAL A 23 5.75 9.26 -7.14
CA VAL A 23 4.82 8.18 -6.82
C VAL A 23 5.44 7.30 -5.75
N VAL A 24 4.65 6.98 -4.72
CA VAL A 24 5.07 6.12 -3.62
C VAL A 24 4.33 4.80 -3.70
N PHE A 25 5.08 3.70 -3.74
CA PHE A 25 4.56 2.35 -3.63
C PHE A 25 4.75 1.87 -2.20
N GLN A 26 3.65 1.56 -1.50
CA GLN A 26 3.69 1.00 -0.15
C GLN A 26 3.40 -0.50 -0.23
N ASP A 27 4.37 -1.33 0.15
CA ASP A 27 4.25 -2.79 0.08
C ASP A 27 3.66 -3.37 1.37
N HIS A 28 2.40 -3.78 1.30
CA HIS A 28 1.71 -4.52 2.35
C HIS A 28 1.86 -6.03 2.13
N HIS A 29 3.09 -6.53 2.02
CA HIS A 29 3.38 -7.94 1.72
C HIS A 29 2.71 -8.94 2.67
N PHE A 30 2.52 -8.58 3.94
CA PHE A 30 1.84 -9.44 4.92
C PHE A 30 0.31 -9.26 4.94
N GLY A 31 -0.23 -8.25 4.24
CA GLY A 31 -1.63 -7.86 4.31
C GLY A 31 -2.03 -7.21 5.65
N HIS A 32 -3.34 -7.09 5.86
CA HIS A 32 -3.94 -6.63 7.12
C HIS A 32 -4.82 -7.71 7.73
N GLN A 33 -4.72 -7.88 9.06
CA GLN A 33 -5.56 -8.78 9.88
C GLN A 33 -5.54 -10.25 9.43
N LYS A 34 -6.37 -11.08 10.07
CA LYS A 34 -6.50 -12.50 9.73
C LYS A 34 -7.63 -12.75 8.73
N PRO A 35 -7.49 -13.75 7.83
CA PRO A 35 -8.58 -14.13 6.92
C PRO A 35 -9.88 -14.42 7.68
N GLY A 36 -10.96 -13.77 7.24
CA GLY A 36 -12.30 -13.93 7.83
C GLY A 36 -12.68 -12.87 8.86
N GLU A 37 -11.78 -11.96 9.23
CA GLU A 37 -12.09 -10.83 10.12
C GLU A 37 -12.50 -9.56 9.33
N PRO A 38 -13.38 -8.70 9.88
CA PRO A 38 -13.75 -7.44 9.23
C PRO A 38 -12.56 -6.48 9.10
N GLY A 39 -12.24 -6.13 7.85
CA GLY A 39 -11.06 -5.34 7.51
C GLY A 39 -9.88 -6.19 7.00
N TYR A 40 -10.07 -7.50 6.87
CA TYR A 40 -9.08 -8.36 6.22
C TYR A 40 -8.83 -7.91 4.79
N GLN A 41 -7.55 -7.70 4.50
CA GLN A 41 -7.06 -7.43 3.16
C GLN A 41 -5.81 -8.28 2.98
N GLY A 42 -5.82 -9.15 1.98
CA GLY A 42 -4.64 -9.95 1.66
C GLY A 42 -3.45 -9.09 1.24
N PRO A 43 -2.27 -9.70 1.01
CA PRO A 43 -1.10 -8.98 0.52
C PRO A 43 -1.39 -8.11 -0.71
N HIS A 44 -0.96 -6.85 -0.67
CA HIS A 44 -1.20 -5.88 -1.75
C HIS A 44 -0.18 -4.74 -1.73
N VAL A 45 -0.22 -3.92 -2.77
CA VAL A 45 0.50 -2.65 -2.87
C VAL A 45 -0.50 -1.50 -2.92
N HIS A 46 -0.15 -0.38 -2.27
CA HIS A 46 -0.78 0.91 -2.54
C HIS A 46 0.10 1.77 -3.44
N VAL A 47 -0.56 2.53 -4.31
CA VAL A 47 0.07 3.60 -5.10
C VAL A 47 -0.42 4.93 -4.55
N ARG A 48 0.49 5.74 -4.02
CA ARG A 48 0.19 6.93 -3.22
C ARG A 48 0.93 8.17 -3.74
N PRO A 49 0.35 9.37 -3.60
CA PRO A 49 1.09 10.60 -3.84
C PRO A 49 2.08 10.84 -2.70
N PHE A 50 3.27 11.35 -3.02
CA PHE A 50 4.30 11.65 -2.03
C PHE A 50 3.85 12.59 -0.90
N GLU A 51 2.99 13.57 -1.22
CA GLU A 51 2.48 14.55 -0.24
C GLU A 51 1.53 13.94 0.80
N ASN A 52 1.00 12.74 0.54
CA ASN A 52 0.11 12.02 1.46
C ASN A 52 0.26 10.52 1.26
N THR A 53 1.40 9.97 1.72
CA THR A 53 1.70 8.54 1.57
C THR A 53 0.73 7.66 2.34
N ARG A 54 0.12 8.16 3.41
CA ARG A 54 -0.74 7.34 4.28
C ARG A 54 -2.11 7.03 3.66
N ASN A 55 -2.77 8.05 3.12
CA ASN A 55 -4.18 7.95 2.70
C ASN A 55 -4.48 8.61 1.34
N GLY A 56 -3.47 9.17 0.67
CA GLY A 56 -3.68 9.87 -0.60
C GLY A 56 -4.05 8.92 -1.74
N GLN A 57 -4.84 9.38 -2.71
CA GLN A 57 -5.16 8.62 -3.90
C GLN A 57 -4.65 9.35 -5.14
N ILE A 58 -4.00 8.63 -6.05
CA ILE A 58 -3.67 9.17 -7.37
C ILE A 58 -4.85 8.86 -8.30
N PRO A 59 -5.42 9.84 -9.01
CA PRO A 59 -6.52 9.58 -9.94
C PRO A 59 -6.14 8.53 -10.99
N GLY A 60 -7.01 7.54 -11.17
CA GLY A 60 -6.80 6.44 -12.13
C GLY A 60 -6.02 5.24 -11.59
N THR A 61 -5.55 5.28 -10.33
CA THR A 61 -5.02 4.09 -9.66
C THR A 61 -6.11 3.41 -8.83
N GLU A 62 -5.98 2.09 -8.66
CA GLU A 62 -6.79 1.32 -7.72
C GLU A 62 -6.44 1.68 -6.28
N GLU A 63 -7.39 1.47 -5.38
CA GLU A 63 -7.10 1.60 -3.96
C GLU A 63 -6.20 0.45 -3.50
N HIS A 64 -6.38 -0.78 -3.99
CA HIS A 64 -5.60 -1.96 -3.57
C HIS A 64 -5.16 -2.77 -4.80
N TYR A 65 -3.85 -2.93 -4.99
CA TYR A 65 -3.28 -3.82 -6.01
C TYR A 65 -2.86 -5.14 -5.36
N TYR A 66 -3.75 -6.13 -5.40
CA TYR A 66 -3.45 -7.45 -4.83
C TYR A 66 -2.39 -8.20 -5.62
N TYR A 67 -1.51 -8.91 -4.92
CA TYR A 67 -0.56 -9.80 -5.57
C TYR A 67 -1.28 -10.97 -6.25
N ASP A 68 -0.98 -11.17 -7.53
CA ASP A 68 -1.41 -12.36 -8.24
C ASP A 68 -0.47 -13.52 -7.93
N LYS A 69 -0.96 -14.43 -7.08
CA LYS A 69 -0.24 -15.64 -6.68
C LYS A 69 0.07 -16.60 -7.84
N SER A 70 -0.55 -16.42 -9.00
CA SER A 70 -0.23 -17.21 -10.19
C SER A 70 1.04 -16.72 -10.91
N LEU A 71 1.55 -15.54 -10.55
CA LEU A 71 2.72 -14.93 -11.19
C LEU A 71 4.06 -15.21 -10.46
N GLY A 72 4.03 -15.81 -9.26
CA GLY A 72 5.23 -16.17 -8.48
C GLY A 72 5.07 -15.94 -6.99
#